data_AF-A0A4Z0NZ65-F1
#
_entry.id   AF-A0A4Z0NZ65-F1
#
_cell.length_a   1.000
_cell.length_b   1.000
_cell.length_c   1.000
_cell.angle_alpha   90.00
_cell.angle_beta   90.00
_cell.angle_gamma   90.00
#
_symmetry.space_group_name_H-M   'P 1'
#
loop_
_entity.id
_entity.type
_entity.pdbx_description
1 polymer ?
#
loop_
_entity_poly.entity_id
_entity_poly.type
_entity_poly.pdbx_seq_one_letter_code
_entity_poly.pdbx_strand_id
1 'polypeptide(L)'
;LSLLERGVVDGILHGRGGGELGQQGYEDRKFRKKRNTFNDYLDACDALLKLGYGSPSLCYGMGGSAGGMLMGVAINERPELFHGVI
;
A
#
# COMPACT_ATOMS: atom_id res chain seq x y z
N LEU A 1 3.80 2.16 -19.83
CA LEU A 1 2.45 2.75 -19.98
C LEU A 1 1.37 1.74 -20.42
N SER A 2 1.71 0.53 -20.88
CA SER A 2 0.71 -0.46 -21.36
C SER A 2 -0.43 -0.77 -20.38
N LEU A 3 -0.19 -0.77 -19.06
CA LEU A 3 -1.27 -0.97 -18.07
C LEU A 3 -2.22 0.23 -18.01
N LEU A 4 -1.71 1.47 -18.00
CA LEU A 4 -2.53 2.67 -18.00
C LEU A 4 -3.38 2.76 -19.29
N GLU A 5 -2.80 2.40 -20.43
CA GLU A 5 -3.52 2.34 -21.73
C GLU A 5 -4.63 1.29 -21.73
N ARG A 6 -4.53 0.25 -20.89
CA ARG A 6 -5.55 -0.78 -20.68
C ARG A 6 -6.58 -0.39 -19.61
N GLY A 7 -6.54 0.84 -19.11
CA GLY A 7 -7.47 1.36 -18.11
C GLY A 7 -7.13 0.99 -16.66
N VAL A 8 -5.91 0.50 -16.40
CA VAL A 8 -5.46 0.26 -15.02
C VAL A 8 -5.14 1.60 -14.36
N VAL A 9 -5.57 1.75 -13.11
CA VAL A 9 -5.14 2.85 -12.23
C VAL A 9 -3.91 2.39 -11.47
N ASP A 10 -2.81 3.13 -11.59
CA ASP A 10 -1.58 2.88 -10.85
C ASP A 10 -1.41 3.91 -9.72
N GLY A 11 -1.10 3.43 -8.52
CA GLY A 11 -1.04 4.24 -7.30
C GLY A 11 0.23 3.94 -6.51
N ILE A 12 1.06 4.97 -6.32
CA ILE A 12 2.29 4.88 -5.53
C ILE A 12 2.06 5.54 -4.18
N LEU A 13 2.14 4.75 -3.11
CA LEU A 13 2.00 5.26 -1.76
C LEU A 13 3.35 5.59 -1.13
N HIS A 14 3.47 6.83 -0.69
CA HIS A 14 4.56 7.30 0.17
C HIS A 14 4.08 7.29 1.64
N GLY A 15 4.00 6.10 2.22
CA GLY A 15 3.52 5.88 3.58
C GLY A 15 4.55 6.24 4.64
N ARG A 16 4.13 6.34 5.90
CA ARG A 16 5.04 6.63 7.00
C ARG A 16 6.08 5.52 7.17
N GLY A 17 7.28 5.89 7.60
CA GLY A 17 8.41 4.96 7.74
C GLY A 17 9.29 4.86 6.48
N GLY A 18 8.98 5.63 5.44
CA GLY A 18 9.95 6.06 4.43
C GLY A 18 10.71 7.33 4.86
N GLY A 19 11.50 7.88 3.95
CA GLY A 19 12.38 9.03 4.17
C GLY A 19 11.77 10.40 3.84
N GLU A 20 10.51 10.44 3.39
CA GLU A 20 9.85 11.62 2.83
C GLU A 20 9.66 12.74 3.87
N LEU A 21 9.60 12.37 5.15
CA LEU A 21 9.52 13.30 6.28
C LEU A 21 10.86 13.43 7.04
N GLY A 22 11.97 13.08 6.40
CA GLY A 22 13.31 13.12 6.98
C GLY A 22 13.59 12.02 8.00
N GLN A 23 14.81 12.03 8.55
CA GLN A 23 15.30 10.96 9.44
C GLN A 23 14.43 10.79 10.69
N GLN A 24 14.02 11.90 11.32
CA GLN A 24 13.16 11.82 12.51
C GLN A 24 11.83 11.14 12.18
N GLY A 25 11.27 11.45 11.01
CA GLY A 25 10.06 10.80 10.50
C GLY A 25 10.22 9.29 10.29
N TYR A 26 11.40 8.81 9.91
CA TYR A 26 11.72 7.37 9.81
C TYR A 26 11.88 6.73 11.20
N GLU A 27 12.68 7.37 12.06
CA GLU A 27 12.96 6.92 13.42
C GLU A 27 11.68 6.78 14.26
N ASP A 28 10.72 7.68 14.06
CA ASP A 28 9.42 7.65 14.72
C ASP A 28 8.44 6.61 14.16
N ARG A 29 8.81 5.80 13.16
CA ARG A 29 7.96 4.73 12.62
C ARG A 29 8.64 3.37 12.49
N LYS A 30 9.90 3.22 12.93
CA LYS A 30 10.56 1.91 12.97
C LYS A 30 10.12 1.06 14.19
N PHE A 31 10.52 -0.21 14.18
CA PHE A 31 10.25 -1.18 15.25
C PHE A 31 8.75 -1.30 15.61
N ARG A 32 8.39 -1.06 16.86
CA ARG A 32 7.01 -1.22 17.36
C ARG A 32 6.00 -0.29 16.68
N LYS A 33 6.47 0.78 16.04
CA LYS A 33 5.63 1.73 15.32
C LYS A 33 5.44 1.35 13.83
N LYS A 34 6.02 0.23 13.37
CA LYS A 34 5.94 -0.22 11.96
C LYS A 34 4.52 -0.54 11.50
N ARG A 35 3.61 -0.85 12.44
CA ARG A 35 2.17 -1.00 12.17
C ARG A 35 1.57 0.21 11.45
N ASN A 36 2.07 1.41 11.73
CA ASN A 36 1.62 2.63 11.07
C ASN A 36 1.84 2.59 9.55
N THR A 37 2.97 2.03 9.08
CA THR A 37 3.23 1.87 7.65
C THR A 37 2.20 0.97 6.98
N PHE A 38 1.82 -0.12 7.65
CA PHE A 38 0.86 -1.09 7.11
C PHE A 38 -0.55 -0.50 7.07
N ASN A 39 -0.94 0.18 8.14
CA ASN A 39 -2.23 0.90 8.18
C ASN A 39 -2.30 1.98 7.11
N ASP A 40 -1.24 2.77 6.92
CA ASP A 40 -1.22 3.79 5.86
C ASP A 40 -1.48 3.19 4.47
N TYR A 41 -0.95 1.99 4.22
CA TYR A 41 -1.17 1.28 2.96
C TYR A 41 -2.62 0.87 2.76
N LEU A 42 -3.20 0.21 3.76
CA LEU A 42 -4.58 -0.24 3.71
C LEU A 42 -5.55 0.95 3.65
N ASP A 43 -5.31 2.00 4.43
CA ASP A 43 -6.11 3.22 4.44
C ASP A 43 -6.06 3.94 3.08
N ALA A 44 -4.89 3.98 2.43
CA ALA A 44 -4.75 4.55 1.10
C ALA A 44 -5.51 3.75 0.03
N CYS A 45 -5.44 2.42 0.06
CA CYS A 45 -6.23 1.56 -0.81
C CYS A 45 -7.74 1.82 -0.62
N ASP A 46 -8.22 1.82 0.63
CA ASP A 46 -9.62 2.08 0.95
C ASP A 46 -10.05 3.49 0.49
N ALA A 47 -9.19 4.49 0.67
CA ALA A 47 -9.48 5.86 0.25
C ALA A 47 -9.58 5.99 -1.28
N LEU A 48 -8.65 5.39 -2.04
CA LEU A 48 -8.67 5.41 -3.50
C LEU A 48 -9.93 4.74 -4.05
N LEU A 49 -10.26 3.55 -3.54
CA LEU A 49 -11.47 2.83 -3.93
C LEU A 49 -12.74 3.63 -3.60
N LYS A 50 -12.82 4.27 -2.43
CA LYS A 50 -13.94 5.16 -2.04
C LYS A 50 -14.08 6.37 -2.95
N LEU A 51 -12.98 6.91 -3.46
CA LEU A 51 -12.98 8.01 -4.43
C LEU A 51 -13.32 7.55 -5.86
N GLY A 52 -13.54 6.25 -6.08
CA GLY A 52 -13.85 5.69 -7.40
C GLY A 52 -12.62 5.41 -8.25
N TYR A 53 -11.41 5.44 -7.67
CA TYR A 53 -10.19 5.05 -8.36
C TYR A 53 -10.00 3.54 -8.28
N GLY A 54 -10.10 2.88 -9.44
CA GLY A 54 -9.97 1.42 -9.56
C GLY A 54 -11.27 0.67 -9.28
N SER A 55 -11.19 -0.65 -9.28
CA SER A 55 -12.33 -1.53 -8.98
C SER A 55 -12.10 -2.26 -7.65
N PRO A 56 -13.08 -2.27 -6.73
CA PRO A 56 -12.99 -3.05 -5.50
C PRO A 56 -12.80 -4.56 -5.74
N SER A 57 -13.24 -5.09 -6.89
CA SER A 57 -13.10 -6.51 -7.22
C SER A 57 -11.77 -6.86 -7.92
N LEU A 58 -11.00 -5.84 -8.33
CA LEU A 58 -9.74 -5.97 -9.08
C LEU A 58 -8.65 -5.09 -8.48
N CYS A 59 -8.58 -5.02 -7.14
CA CYS A 59 -7.51 -4.34 -6.44
C CYS A 59 -6.29 -5.26 -6.32
N TYR A 60 -5.11 -4.78 -6.70
CA TYR A 60 -3.86 -5.54 -6.63
C TYR A 60 -2.84 -4.81 -5.77
N GLY A 61 -2.11 -5.55 -4.94
CA GLY A 61 -0.95 -5.05 -4.21
C GLY A 61 0.36 -5.40 -4.92
N MET A 62 1.37 -4.55 -4.81
CA MET A 62 2.72 -4.83 -5.32
C MET A 62 3.76 -4.33 -4.32
N GLY A 63 4.75 -5.18 -4.00
CA GLY A 63 5.84 -4.77 -3.11
C GLY A 63 7.05 -5.70 -3.12
N GLY A 64 8.24 -5.13 -3.31
CA GLY A 64 9.52 -5.84 -3.22
C GLY A 64 10.30 -5.53 -1.95
N SER A 65 11.15 -6.47 -1.48
CA SER A 65 11.99 -6.30 -0.27
C SER A 65 11.15 -5.95 0.98
N ALA A 66 11.35 -4.78 1.60
CA ALA A 66 10.50 -4.30 2.68
C ALA A 66 9.02 -4.13 2.27
N GLY A 67 8.76 -3.85 0.99
CA GLY A 67 7.42 -3.85 0.41
C GLY A 67 6.80 -5.25 0.34
N GLY A 68 7.61 -6.30 0.18
CA GLY A 68 7.12 -7.69 0.20
C GLY A 68 6.65 -8.10 1.60
N MET A 69 7.36 -7.64 2.64
CA MET A 69 6.87 -7.75 4.02
C MET A 69 5.54 -7.00 4.20
N LEU A 70 5.42 -5.81 3.62
CA LEU A 70 4.17 -5.04 3.66
C LEU A 70 3.03 -5.83 3.01
N MET A 71 3.24 -6.39 1.81
CA MET A 71 2.25 -7.22 1.12
C MET A 71 1.84 -8.42 1.96
N GLY A 72 2.82 -9.11 2.57
CA GLY A 72 2.57 -10.22 3.46
C GLY A 72 1.69 -9.86 4.65
N VAL A 73 1.91 -8.70 5.28
CA VAL A 73 1.03 -8.22 6.35
C VAL A 73 -0.36 -7.86 5.81
N ALA A 74 -0.42 -7.10 4.72
CA ALA A 74 -1.68 -6.62 4.13
C ALA A 74 -2.65 -7.76 3.80
N ILE A 75 -2.17 -8.83 3.16
CA ILE A 75 -3.03 -9.99 2.82
C ILE A 75 -3.43 -10.83 4.03
N ASN A 76 -2.66 -10.81 5.11
CA ASN A 76 -3.03 -11.52 6.34
C ASN A 76 -4.08 -10.72 7.15
N GLU A 77 -4.04 -9.39 7.10
CA GLU A 77 -4.97 -8.54 7.85
C GLU A 77 -6.26 -8.23 7.10
N ARG A 78 -6.18 -8.03 5.78
CA ARG A 78 -7.29 -7.63 4.89
C ARG A 78 -7.29 -8.47 3.61
N PRO A 79 -7.37 -9.81 3.69
CA PRO A 79 -7.36 -10.68 2.51
C PRO A 79 -8.47 -10.34 1.50
N GLU A 80 -9.61 -9.85 1.97
CA GLU A 80 -10.76 -9.50 1.13
C GLU A 80 -10.56 -8.23 0.30
N LEU A 81 -9.56 -7.41 0.63
CA LEU A 81 -9.26 -6.17 -0.09
C LEU A 81 -8.57 -6.44 -1.43
N PHE A 82 -7.79 -7.51 -1.54
CA PHE A 82 -6.90 -7.73 -2.68
C PHE A 82 -7.35 -8.93 -3.52
N HIS A 83 -7.51 -8.70 -4.82
CA HIS A 83 -7.66 -9.77 -5.82
C HIS A 83 -6.35 -10.56 -6.00
N GLY A 84 -5.21 -9.91 -5.81
CA GLY A 84 -3.90 -10.55 -5.84
C GLY A 84 -2.79 -9.62 -5.36
N VAL A 85 -1.66 -10.18 -4.99
CA VAL A 85 -0.44 -9.42 -4.64
C VAL A 85 0.78 -9.96 -5.38
N ILE A 86 1.72 -9.07 -5.66
CA ILE A 86 2.97 -9.33 -6.39
C ILE A 86 4.17 -8.96 -5.53
#